data_AF-A0A8J7NB10-F1
#
_entry.id   AF-A0A8J7NB10-F1
#
_cell.length_a   1.000
_cell.length_b   1.000
_cell.length_c   1.000
_cell.angle_alpha   90.00
_cell.angle_beta   90.00
_cell.angle_gamma   90.00
#
_symmetry.space_group_name_H-M   'P 1'
#
loop_
_entity.id
_entity.type
_entity.pdbx_description
1 polymer ?
#
loop_
_entity_poly.entity_id
_entity_poly.type
_entity_poly.pdbx_seq_one_letter_code
_entity_poly.pdbx_strand_id
1 'polypeptide(L)'
;EFYHADLIGLSVLDTGGRRLGKVSAVLNHGAGDLLEVQGPGLGDGALLPFTLAVVPTVDLTRGVLIADPPEGLLPDPAAKPGTEDADR
;
A
#
# COMPACT_ATOMS: atom_id res chain seq x y z
N GLU A 1 -4.77 -18.24 -8.47
CA GLU A 1 -4.40 -18.08 -7.05
C GLU A 1 -3.02 -17.45 -6.99
N PHE A 2 -2.81 -16.48 -6.09
CA PHE A 2 -1.48 -15.90 -5.83
C PHE A 2 -0.95 -16.57 -4.57
N TYR A 3 0.29 -17.08 -4.59
CA TYR A 3 0.91 -17.46 -3.33
C TYR A 3 1.33 -16.18 -2.61
N HIS A 4 0.98 -16.07 -1.33
CA HIS A 4 1.36 -14.90 -0.51
C HIS A 4 2.86 -14.59 -0.56
N ALA A 5 3.69 -15.62 -0.74
CA ALA A 5 5.13 -15.49 -0.91
C ALA A 5 5.54 -14.70 -2.18
N ASP A 6 4.77 -14.80 -3.27
CA ASP A 6 5.07 -14.13 -4.54
C ASP A 6 4.78 -12.61 -4.48
N LEU A 7 3.98 -12.18 -3.50
CA LEU A 7 3.61 -10.78 -3.31
C LEU A 7 4.65 -10.03 -2.49
N ILE A 8 5.35 -10.72 -1.58
CA ILE A 8 6.36 -10.11 -0.73
C ILE A 8 7.50 -9.62 -1.60
N GLY A 9 7.78 -8.33 -1.48
CA GLY A 9 8.83 -7.65 -2.20
C GLY A 9 8.43 -7.08 -3.56
N LEU A 10 7.18 -7.18 -3.99
CA LEU A 10 6.68 -6.44 -5.14
C LEU A 10 6.64 -4.93 -4.84
N SER A 11 6.93 -4.12 -5.85
CA SER A 11 6.80 -2.66 -5.75
C SER A 11 5.32 -2.26 -5.84
N VAL A 12 4.90 -1.38 -4.95
CA VAL A 12 3.54 -0.83 -4.93
C VAL A 12 3.54 0.50 -5.65
N LEU A 13 2.75 0.62 -6.72
CA LEU A 13 2.54 1.85 -7.47
C LEU A 13 1.08 2.29 -7.36
N ASP A 14 0.80 3.60 -7.44
CA ASP A 14 -0.56 4.10 -7.63
C ASP A 14 -1.00 4.00 -9.10
N THR A 15 -2.26 4.37 -9.37
CA THR A 15 -2.85 4.41 -10.73
C THR A 15 -2.16 5.40 -11.68
N GLY A 16 -1.39 6.36 -11.15
CA GLY A 16 -0.54 7.29 -11.90
C GLY A 16 0.88 6.77 -12.14
N GLY A 17 1.21 5.56 -11.66
CA GLY A 17 2.54 4.96 -11.76
C GLY A 17 3.55 5.47 -10.73
N ARG A 18 3.12 6.26 -9.75
CA ARG A 18 3.99 6.77 -8.68
C ARG A 18 4.24 5.67 -7.66
N ARG A 19 5.49 5.53 -7.21
CA ARG A 19 5.86 4.51 -6.23
C ARG A 19 5.37 4.89 -4.83
N LEU A 20 4.54 4.03 -4.24
CA LEU A 20 4.06 4.12 -2.87
C LEU A 20 4.98 3.39 -1.89
N GLY A 21 5.53 2.25 -2.31
CA GLY A 21 6.38 1.45 -1.43
C GLY A 21 6.73 0.07 -1.99
N LYS A 22 6.87 -0.89 -1.09
CA LYS A 22 7.13 -2.31 -1.35
C LYS A 22 6.37 -3.15 -0.34
N VAL A 23 5.85 -4.30 -0.76
CA VAL A 23 5.17 -5.23 0.15
C VAL A 23 6.21 -5.86 1.08
N SER A 24 6.01 -5.72 2.39
CA SER A 24 6.84 -6.34 3.43
C SER A 24 6.25 -7.64 3.95
N ALA A 25 4.92 -7.72 4.06
CA ALA A 25 4.22 -8.89 4.57
C ALA A 25 2.83 -9.04 3.94
N VAL A 26 2.30 -10.26 4.01
CA VAL A 26 0.88 -10.55 3.77
C VAL A 26 0.30 -11.05 5.09
N LEU A 27 -0.74 -10.39 5.59
CA LEU A 27 -1.40 -10.71 6.84
C LEU A 27 -2.77 -11.30 6.54
N ASN A 28 -3.07 -12.47 7.13
CA ASN A 28 -4.39 -13.10 7.03
C ASN A 28 -4.95 -13.26 8.46
N HIS A 29 -5.88 -12.38 8.84
CA HIS A 29 -6.51 -12.38 10.16
C HIS A 29 -7.94 -12.95 10.15
N GLY A 30 -8.29 -13.74 9.13
CA GLY A 30 -9.62 -14.37 9.00
C GLY A 30 -10.73 -13.47 8.43
N ALA A 31 -10.45 -12.20 8.14
CA ALA A 31 -11.38 -11.27 7.47
C ALA A 31 -10.98 -10.94 6.01
N GLY A 32 -9.95 -11.62 5.50
CA GLY A 32 -9.33 -11.35 4.19
C GLY A 32 -7.82 -11.15 4.31
N ASP A 33 -7.17 -11.05 3.15
CA ASP A 33 -5.73 -10.79 3.05
C ASP A 33 -5.46 -9.27 3.09
N LEU A 34 -4.45 -8.87 3.86
CA LEU A 34 -3.91 -7.52 3.91
C LEU A 34 -2.46 -7.53 3.45
N LEU A 35 -2.07 -6.55 2.64
CA LEU A 35 -0.68 -6.29 2.31
C LEU A 35 -0.15 -5.23 3.27
N GLU A 36 0.94 -5.53 3.95
CA GLU A 36 1.73 -4.51 4.63
C GLU A 36 2.69 -3.88 3.60
N VAL A 37 2.62 -2.56 3.47
CA VAL A 37 3.41 -1.77 2.53
C VAL A 37 4.32 -0.82 3.27
N GLN A 38 5.63 -0.97 3.04
CA GLN A 38 6.63 -0.06 3.56
C GLN A 38 7.12 0.89 2.48
N GLY A 39 7.24 2.17 2.84
CA GLY A 39 7.63 3.22 1.91
C GLY A 39 7.83 4.56 2.61
N PRO A 40 8.43 5.53 1.91
CA PRO A 40 8.64 6.87 2.45
C PRO A 40 7.31 7.50 2.84
N GLY A 41 7.21 7.99 4.09
CA GLY A 41 6.00 8.62 4.61
C GLY A 41 4.95 7.66 5.18
N LEU A 42 5.15 6.34 5.11
CA LEU A 42 4.22 5.33 5.65
C LEU A 42 4.52 4.91 7.10
N GLY A 43 5.50 5.52 7.77
CA GLY A 43 5.91 5.15 9.14
C GLY A 43 6.39 3.70 9.21
N ASP A 44 5.82 2.92 10.13
CA ASP A 44 6.12 1.50 10.33
C ASP A 44 5.55 0.60 9.21
N GLY A 45 4.65 1.14 8.39
CA GLY A 45 3.99 0.43 7.28
C GLY A 45 2.50 0.74 7.22
N ALA A 46 1.94 0.71 6.01
CA ALA A 46 0.51 0.86 5.78
C ALA A 46 -0.14 -0.47 5.38
N LEU A 47 -1.37 -0.70 5.84
CA LEU A 47 -2.13 -1.91 5.52
C LEU A 47 -3.10 -1.65 4.37
N LEU A 48 -2.95 -2.41 3.30
CA LEU A 48 -3.83 -2.37 2.13
C LEU A 48 -4.66 -3.65 2.03
N PRO A 49 -6.00 -3.57 1.94
CA PRO A 49 -6.82 -4.72 1.61
C PRO A 49 -6.41 -5.33 0.26
N PHE A 50 -6.07 -6.62 0.23
CA PHE A 50 -5.73 -7.31 -1.02
C PHE A 50 -7.00 -7.76 -1.75
N THR A 51 -7.72 -6.78 -2.29
CA THR A 51 -8.98 -6.95 -3.02
C THR A 51 -8.87 -6.32 -4.39
N LEU A 52 -9.69 -6.74 -5.36
CA LEU A 52 -9.68 -6.15 -6.71
C LEU A 52 -10.03 -4.66 -6.73
N ALA A 53 -10.73 -4.15 -5.71
CA ALA A 53 -11.06 -2.73 -5.60
C ALA A 53 -9.85 -1.89 -5.22
N VAL A 54 -8.96 -2.41 -4.37
CA VAL A 54 -7.79 -1.68 -3.86
C VAL A 54 -6.50 -2.05 -4.58
N VAL A 55 -6.38 -3.30 -5.07
CA VAL A 55 -5.23 -3.82 -5.80
C VAL A 55 -5.74 -4.47 -7.11
N PRO A 56 -6.17 -3.65 -8.09
CA PRO A 56 -6.76 -4.16 -9.33
C PRO A 56 -5.76 -4.89 -10.25
N THR A 57 -4.45 -4.72 -10.04
CA THR A 57 -3.44 -5.31 -10.93
C THR A 57 -2.23 -5.81 -10.15
N VAL A 58 -1.83 -7.04 -10.46
CA VAL A 58 -0.59 -7.68 -10.00
C VAL A 58 0.16 -8.18 -11.22
N ASP A 59 1.38 -7.67 -11.43
CA ASP A 59 2.28 -8.09 -12.49
C ASP A 59 3.54 -8.68 -11.88
N LEU A 60 3.53 -10.02 -11.74
CA LEU A 60 4.66 -10.79 -11.21
C LEU A 60 5.88 -10.76 -12.14
N THR A 61 5.68 -10.56 -13.45
CA THR A 61 6.78 -10.52 -14.42
C THR A 61 7.61 -9.25 -14.23
N ARG A 62 6.93 -8.12 -14.00
CA ARG A 62 7.55 -6.82 -13.74
C ARG A 62 7.90 -6.60 -12.27
N GLY A 63 7.38 -7.43 -11.36
CA GLY A 63 7.60 -7.29 -9.93
C GLY A 63 6.81 -6.12 -9.32
N VAL A 64 5.62 -5.81 -9.83
CA VAL A 64 4.82 -4.63 -9.44
C VAL A 64 3.36 -4.97 -9.16
N LEU A 65 2.74 -4.20 -8.27
CA LEU A 65 1.29 -4.13 -8.12
C LEU A 65 0.81 -2.69 -8.22
N ILE A 66 -0.38 -2.51 -8.79
CA ILE A 66 -1.07 -1.22 -8.86
C ILE A 66 -2.09 -1.19 -7.75
N ALA A 67 -1.99 -0.18 -6.88
CA ALA A 67 -2.92 0.09 -5.82
C ALA A 67 -3.78 1.32 -6.16
N ASP A 68 -5.08 1.22 -5.92
CA ASP A 68 -6.07 2.29 -6.02
C ASP A 68 -6.84 2.42 -4.69
N PRO A 69 -6.14 2.79 -3.59
CA PRO A 69 -6.77 2.91 -2.29
C PRO A 69 -7.70 4.14 -2.26
N PRO A 70 -8.83 4.09 -1.53
CA PRO A 70 -9.66 5.26 -1.30
C PRO A 70 -8.87 6.37 -0.60
N GLU A 71 -9.28 7.61 -0.84
CA GLU A 71 -8.66 8.79 -0.22
C GLU A 71 -8.63 8.65 1.32
N GLY A 72 -7.50 9.03 1.92
CA GLY A 72 -7.28 8.92 3.37
C GLY A 72 -6.87 7.55 3.88
N LEU A 73 -6.88 6.48 3.06
CA LEU A 73 -6.37 5.17 3.46
C LEU A 73 -4.83 5.13 3.54
N LEU A 74 -4.17 5.80 2.60
CA LEU A 74 -2.73 6.03 2.65
C LEU A 74 -2.47 7.52 2.95
N PRO A 75 -1.44 7.85 3.75
CA PRO A 75 -1.06 9.23 3.93
C PRO A 75 -0.65 9.83 2.58
N ASP A 76 -1.12 11.03 2.29
CA ASP A 76 -0.68 11.76 1.10
C ASP A 76 0.78 12.17 1.32
N PRO A 77 1.72 11.71 0.50
CA PRO A 77 3.12 12.08 0.62
C PRO A 77 3.39 13.55 0.24
N ALA A 78 2.42 14.25 -0.36
CA ALA A 78 2.42 15.69 -0.57
C ALA A 78 1.63 16.46 0.50
N ALA A 79 0.91 15.78 1.41
CA ALA A 79 0.37 16.44 2.58
C ALA A 79 1.55 16.93 3.41
N LYS A 80 1.69 18.26 3.47
CA LYS A 80 2.59 18.90 4.43
C LYS A 80 2.28 18.30 5.81
N PRO A 81 3.28 17.93 6.63
CA PRO A 81 3.01 17.55 8.00
C PRO A 81 2.15 18.66 8.58
N GLY A 82 0.96 18.29 9.05
CA GLY A 82 -0.05 19.24 9.48
C GLY A 82 0.60 20.24 10.41
N THR A 83 0.48 21.52 10.08
CA THR A 83 0.53 22.57 11.07
C THR A 83 -0.61 22.24 12.03
N GLU A 84 -0.30 21.45 13.07
CA GLU A 84 -1.16 21.36 14.23
C GLU A 84 -1.16 22.77 14.80
N ASP A 85 -2.25 23.50 14.56
CA ASP A 85 -2.50 24.81 15.12
C ASP A 85 -2.20 24.73 16.62
N ALA A 86 -1.12 25.41 17.01
CA ALA A 86 -0.80 25.70 18.40
C ALA A 86 -1.82 26.71 18.92
N ASP A 87 -3.07 26.26 19.11
CA ASP A 87 -4.04 26.95 19.96
C ASP A 87 -3.96 26.34 21.37
N ARG A 88 -2.96 26.80 22.13
CA ARG A 88 -3.07 26.93 23.58
C ARG A 88 -2.14 28.01 24.13
#